data_AF-A0A1E7ESI6-F1
#
_entry.id   AF-A0A1E7ESI6-F1
#
_cell.length_a   1.000
_cell.length_b   1.000
_cell.length_c   1.000
_cell.angle_alpha   90.00
_cell.angle_beta   90.00
_cell.angle_gamma   90.00
#
_symmetry.space_group_name_H-M   'P 1'
#
loop_
_entity.id
_entity.type
_entity.pdbx_description
1 polymer ?
#
loop_
_entity_poly.entity_id
_entity_poly.type
_entity_poly.pdbx_seq_one_letter_code
_entity_poly.pdbx_strand_id
1 'polypeptide(L)'
;VGVYYYPWHGKDFHNGQGYLRKELDPPQLPMLGEYDDSDPAVIAQHMEWFRKANIGLLVTSWWGPNRIEDTNMLEVIMEHEHIGNLKIALHYETTGRIKNGEDMTVPRTDIQYMCENYFNHPNYYKIDGRPVIVMYISRKLE
;
A
#
# COMPACT_ATOMS: atom_id res chain seq x y z
N VAL A 1 -9.25 6.36 -12.65
CA VAL A 1 -7.79 6.18 -12.71
C VAL A 1 -7.32 5.54 -11.40
N GLY A 2 -6.38 4.61 -11.46
CA GLY A 2 -5.75 4.00 -10.29
C GLY A 2 -4.25 4.25 -10.25
N VAL A 3 -3.67 4.28 -9.06
CA VAL A 3 -2.23 4.54 -8.84
C VAL A 3 -1.64 3.53 -7.87
N TYR A 4 -0.35 3.25 -8.01
CA TYR A 4 0.40 2.54 -6.97
C TYR A 4 0.67 3.47 -5.80
N TYR A 5 0.49 2.96 -4.58
CA TYR A 5 0.69 3.69 -3.35
C TYR A 5 1.50 2.86 -2.35
N TYR A 6 2.41 3.49 -1.61
CA TYR A 6 3.38 2.80 -0.77
C TYR A 6 3.32 3.36 0.66
N PRO A 7 2.47 2.79 1.53
CA PRO A 7 2.26 3.27 2.90
C PRO A 7 3.35 2.77 3.87
N TRP A 8 4.61 2.83 3.45
CA TRP A 8 5.75 2.21 4.14
C TRP A 8 6.72 3.21 4.79
N HIS A 9 6.41 4.50 4.74
CA HIS A 9 7.24 5.51 5.37
C HIS A 9 6.86 5.65 6.84
N GLY A 10 7.85 5.60 7.72
CA GLY A 10 7.70 5.87 9.15
C GLY A 10 8.63 6.98 9.60
N LYS A 11 8.76 7.19 10.92
CA LYS A 11 9.70 8.13 11.54
C LYS A 11 11.12 8.09 10.96
N ASP A 12 11.59 6.89 10.60
CA ASP A 12 12.83 6.71 9.85
C ASP A 12 12.50 6.59 8.36
N PHE A 13 12.56 7.71 7.64
CA PHE A 13 12.15 7.78 6.24
C PHE A 13 13.08 6.94 5.37
N HIS A 14 12.51 5.91 4.74
CA HIS A 14 13.27 4.86 4.02
C HIS A 14 14.22 4.02 4.89
N ASN A 15 13.96 3.87 6.19
CA ASN A 15 14.76 3.04 7.10
C ASN A 15 16.27 3.36 7.02
N GLY A 16 16.62 4.64 6.96
CA GLY A 16 18.00 5.12 6.86
C GLY A 16 18.73 4.81 5.55
N GLN A 17 18.06 4.21 4.54
CA GLN A 17 18.72 3.85 3.28
C GLN A 17 18.89 5.01 2.30
N GLY A 18 18.27 6.15 2.58
CA GLY A 18 18.22 7.28 1.66
C GLY A 18 17.39 6.98 0.41
N TYR A 19 17.39 7.90 -0.53
CA TYR A 19 16.65 7.76 -1.79
C TYR A 19 17.27 8.64 -2.87
N LEU A 20 17.31 8.12 -4.10
CA LEU A 20 18.03 8.73 -5.22
C LEU A 20 17.69 10.22 -5.43
N ARG A 21 16.42 10.61 -5.21
CA ARG A 21 15.98 11.99 -5.42
C ARG A 21 16.59 13.00 -4.44
N LYS A 22 17.04 12.56 -3.26
CA LYS A 22 17.76 13.38 -2.28
C LYS A 22 19.17 13.75 -2.76
N GLU A 23 19.77 12.90 -3.59
CA GLU A 23 21.16 13.02 -4.08
C GLU A 23 21.26 13.79 -5.42
N LEU A 24 20.15 14.29 -5.96
CA LEU A 24 20.15 15.09 -7.18
C LEU A 24 20.63 16.53 -6.92
N ASP A 25 21.05 17.22 -7.98
CA ASP A 25 21.40 18.64 -7.95
C ASP A 25 20.51 19.45 -8.93
N PRO A 26 19.50 20.20 -8.43
CA PRO A 26 19.12 20.36 -7.03
C PRO A 26 18.34 19.13 -6.47
N PRO A 27 18.35 18.90 -5.14
CA PRO A 27 17.59 17.81 -4.52
C PRO A 27 16.08 17.91 -4.78
N GLN A 28 15.44 16.77 -5.00
CA GLN A 28 13.99 16.66 -5.25
C GLN A 28 13.30 15.93 -4.09
N LEU A 29 13.15 16.64 -2.96
CA LEU A 29 12.53 16.09 -1.76
C LEU A 29 11.00 15.98 -1.89
N PRO A 30 10.34 15.06 -1.17
CA PRO A 30 8.88 15.06 -1.10
C PRO A 30 8.36 16.40 -0.56
N MET A 31 7.20 16.84 -1.03
CA MET A 31 6.63 18.14 -0.62
C MET A 31 6.30 18.21 0.88
N LEU A 32 5.97 17.08 1.50
CA LEU A 32 5.77 16.96 2.96
C LEU A 32 7.07 16.69 3.74
N GLY A 33 8.23 16.73 3.06
CA GLY A 33 9.49 16.29 3.63
C GLY A 33 9.55 14.77 3.80
N GLU A 34 10.41 14.33 4.71
CA GLU A 34 10.53 12.93 5.11
C GLU A 34 9.38 12.59 6.08
N TYR A 35 8.20 12.30 5.52
CA TYR A 35 6.92 12.12 6.24
C TYR A 35 6.72 10.72 6.83
N ASP A 36 5.76 10.57 7.74
CA ASP A 36 5.36 9.31 8.38
C ASP A 36 3.93 8.95 7.95
N ASP A 37 3.74 7.79 7.31
CA ASP A 37 2.41 7.31 6.86
C ASP A 37 1.51 6.87 8.03
N SER A 38 2.04 6.78 9.26
CA SER A 38 1.23 6.58 10.47
C SER A 38 0.59 7.87 11.00
N ASP A 39 0.97 9.04 10.47
CA ASP A 39 0.38 10.33 10.84
C ASP A 39 -0.91 10.59 10.02
N PRO A 40 -2.09 10.67 10.67
CA PRO A 40 -3.34 10.97 9.97
C PRO A 40 -3.31 12.30 9.21
N ALA A 41 -2.54 13.29 9.65
CA ALA A 41 -2.44 14.57 8.94
C ALA A 41 -1.72 14.43 7.58
N VAL A 42 -0.73 13.55 7.50
CA VAL A 42 -0.04 13.20 6.24
C VAL A 42 -1.01 12.50 5.31
N ILE A 43 -1.75 11.50 5.82
CA ILE A 43 -2.74 10.76 5.03
C ILE A 43 -3.88 11.69 4.56
N ALA A 44 -4.37 12.61 5.40
CA ALA A 44 -5.35 13.61 5.01
C ALA A 44 -4.87 14.44 3.80
N GLN A 45 -3.59 14.84 3.81
CA GLN A 45 -3.01 15.58 2.69
C GLN A 45 -2.88 14.72 1.43
N HIS A 46 -2.50 13.44 1.55
CA HIS A 46 -2.49 12.49 0.43
C HIS A 46 -3.89 12.32 -0.18
N MET A 47 -4.93 12.17 0.65
CA MET A 47 -6.32 12.06 0.19
C MET A 47 -6.77 13.30 -0.60
N GLU A 48 -6.40 14.50 -0.14
CA GLU A 48 -6.68 15.74 -0.86
C GLU A 48 -5.98 15.80 -2.22
N TRP A 49 -4.74 15.29 -2.31
CA TRP A 49 -4.03 15.18 -3.58
C TRP A 49 -4.65 14.15 -4.53
N PHE A 50 -5.06 12.99 -4.01
CA PHE A 50 -5.76 11.98 -4.82
C PHE A 50 -7.06 12.55 -5.40
N ARG A 51 -7.83 13.27 -4.58
CA ARG A 51 -9.05 13.96 -5.02
C ARG A 51 -8.77 15.00 -6.11
N LYS A 52 -7.77 15.87 -5.90
CA LYS A 52 -7.35 16.88 -6.90
C LYS A 52 -6.91 16.26 -8.23
N ALA A 53 -6.30 15.08 -8.18
CA ALA A 53 -5.82 14.35 -9.35
C ALA A 53 -6.88 13.43 -9.99
N ASN A 54 -8.12 13.41 -9.49
CA ASN A 54 -9.18 12.48 -9.94
C ASN A 54 -8.77 10.99 -9.85
N ILE A 55 -8.00 10.65 -8.84
CA ILE A 55 -7.61 9.26 -8.53
C ILE A 55 -8.74 8.62 -7.71
N GLY A 56 -9.20 7.45 -8.16
CA GLY A 56 -10.31 6.72 -7.54
C GLY A 56 -9.93 5.34 -7.01
N LEU A 57 -8.70 4.90 -7.24
CA LEU A 57 -8.18 3.60 -6.78
C LEU A 57 -6.73 3.74 -6.33
N LEU A 58 -6.45 3.31 -5.11
CA LEU A 58 -5.09 3.07 -4.62
C LEU A 58 -4.79 1.58 -4.71
N VAL A 59 -3.68 1.23 -5.36
CA VAL A 59 -3.13 -0.13 -5.38
C VAL A 59 -1.95 -0.14 -4.42
N THR A 60 -2.16 -0.62 -3.20
CA THR A 60 -1.30 -0.36 -2.06
C THR A 60 -0.31 -1.50 -1.83
N SER A 61 0.98 -1.20 -1.80
CA SER A 61 2.05 -2.17 -1.46
C SER A 61 1.72 -2.97 -0.20
N TRP A 62 1.90 -4.29 -0.23
CA TRP A 62 1.61 -5.18 0.89
C TRP A 62 2.68 -6.29 0.99
N TRP A 63 3.36 -6.33 2.15
CA TRP A 63 4.53 -7.19 2.41
C TRP A 63 4.30 -8.29 3.45
N GLY A 64 3.06 -8.50 3.90
CA GLY A 64 2.73 -9.47 4.92
C GLY A 64 1.97 -8.88 6.10
N PRO A 65 1.36 -9.73 6.94
CA PRO A 65 0.71 -9.30 8.17
C PRO A 65 1.73 -8.68 9.14
N ASN A 66 1.30 -7.68 9.90
CA ASN A 66 2.08 -6.96 10.92
C ASN A 66 3.33 -6.23 10.36
N ARG A 67 3.36 -5.94 9.06
CA ARG A 67 4.36 -5.06 8.44
C ARG A 67 3.85 -3.62 8.49
N ILE A 68 4.75 -2.64 8.34
CA ILE A 68 4.38 -1.22 8.45
C ILE A 68 3.26 -0.85 7.46
N GLU A 69 3.29 -1.41 6.26
CA GLU A 69 2.25 -1.20 5.25
C GLU A 69 0.91 -1.76 5.68
N ASP A 70 0.93 -2.92 6.35
CA ASP A 70 -0.26 -3.61 6.84
C ASP A 70 -0.91 -2.80 7.96
N THR A 71 -0.11 -2.40 8.95
CA THR A 71 -0.52 -1.54 10.08
C THR A 71 -1.05 -0.19 9.60
N ASN A 72 -0.30 0.54 8.77
CA ASN A 72 -0.72 1.86 8.28
C ASN A 72 -2.00 1.77 7.44
N MET A 73 -2.16 0.70 6.66
CA MET A 73 -3.38 0.50 5.89
C MET A 73 -4.60 0.26 6.77
N LEU A 74 -4.50 -0.66 7.73
CA LEU A 74 -5.64 -1.06 8.58
C LEU A 74 -5.98 -0.02 9.64
N GLU A 75 -4.98 0.63 10.24
CA GLU A 75 -5.20 1.51 11.39
C GLU A 75 -5.37 2.98 11.01
N VAL A 76 -4.86 3.40 9.86
CA VAL A 76 -4.84 4.83 9.47
C VAL A 76 -5.59 5.07 8.18
N ILE A 77 -5.23 4.39 7.09
CA ILE A 77 -5.71 4.74 5.74
C ILE A 77 -7.15 4.30 5.50
N MET A 78 -7.50 3.06 5.84
CA MET A 78 -8.86 2.53 5.65
C MET A 78 -9.89 3.19 6.57
N GLU A 79 -9.46 3.57 7.77
CA GLU A 79 -10.30 4.23 8.78
C GLU A 79 -10.30 5.76 8.66
N HIS A 80 -9.57 6.32 7.68
CA HIS A 80 -9.44 7.76 7.55
C HIS A 80 -10.78 8.42 7.17
N GLU A 81 -11.22 9.43 7.92
CA GLU A 81 -12.50 10.12 7.69
C GLU A 81 -12.66 10.74 6.29
N HIS A 82 -11.54 11.06 5.64
CA HIS A 82 -11.49 11.62 4.29
C HIS A 82 -11.35 10.58 3.15
N ILE A 83 -11.41 9.27 3.44
CA ILE A 83 -11.31 8.23 2.40
C ILE A 83 -12.43 8.34 1.35
N GLY A 84 -13.62 8.77 1.76
CA GLY A 84 -14.76 8.99 0.87
C GLY A 84 -15.02 7.81 -0.08
N ASN A 85 -15.04 8.10 -1.38
CA ASN A 85 -15.26 7.09 -2.43
C ASN A 85 -13.98 6.45 -2.97
N LEU A 86 -12.81 6.78 -2.42
CA LEU A 86 -11.55 6.21 -2.85
C LEU A 86 -11.58 4.69 -2.61
N LYS A 87 -11.24 3.92 -3.64
CA LYS A 87 -11.17 2.47 -3.53
C LYS A 87 -9.74 2.02 -3.28
N ILE A 88 -9.59 0.86 -2.66
CA ILE A 88 -8.30 0.28 -2.29
C ILE A 88 -8.22 -1.15 -2.83
N ALA A 89 -7.10 -1.50 -3.45
CA ALA A 89 -6.72 -2.86 -3.78
C ALA A 89 -5.30 -3.13 -3.24
N LEU A 90 -4.98 -4.38 -2.93
CA LEU A 90 -3.64 -4.72 -2.48
C LEU A 90 -2.72 -5.00 -3.67
N HIS A 91 -1.49 -4.47 -3.60
CA HIS A 91 -0.36 -4.86 -4.43
C HIS A 91 0.47 -5.89 -3.66
N TYR A 92 0.30 -7.16 -3.98
CA TYR A 92 0.96 -8.26 -3.29
C TYR A 92 2.42 -8.41 -3.74
N GLU A 93 3.35 -8.12 -2.83
CA GLU A 93 4.79 -8.03 -3.12
C GLU A 93 5.46 -9.41 -3.18
N THR A 94 5.24 -10.13 -4.29
CA THR A 94 5.66 -11.54 -4.43
C THR A 94 7.17 -11.77 -4.24
N THR A 95 8.02 -10.76 -4.46
CA THR A 95 9.47 -10.90 -4.29
C THR A 95 9.85 -11.17 -2.84
N GLY A 96 9.09 -10.64 -1.88
CA GLY A 96 9.24 -10.95 -0.46
C GLY A 96 8.40 -12.11 0.01
N ARG A 97 7.23 -12.34 -0.61
CA ARG A 97 6.25 -13.32 -0.15
C ARG A 97 6.38 -14.71 -0.79
N ILE A 98 6.98 -14.78 -1.98
CA ILE A 98 7.16 -16.03 -2.75
C ILE A 98 8.65 -16.23 -3.01
N LYS A 99 9.22 -17.14 -2.24
CA LYS A 99 10.62 -17.55 -2.34
C LYS A 99 10.76 -18.75 -3.26
N ASN A 100 11.84 -18.78 -4.02
CA ASN A 100 12.07 -19.85 -4.99
C ASN A 100 12.27 -21.19 -4.25
N GLY A 101 11.51 -22.22 -4.65
CA GLY A 101 11.60 -23.55 -4.06
C GLY A 101 10.87 -23.72 -2.72
N GLU A 102 10.20 -22.68 -2.21
CA GLU A 102 9.25 -22.81 -1.09
C GLU A 102 7.85 -23.20 -1.62
N ASP A 103 7.06 -23.85 -0.78
CA ASP A 103 5.67 -24.17 -1.12
C ASP A 103 4.75 -22.94 -1.02
N MET A 104 3.52 -23.09 -1.49
CA MET A 104 2.53 -21.99 -1.49
C MET A 104 1.85 -21.76 -0.13
N THR A 105 2.47 -22.18 0.98
CA THR A 105 1.90 -21.99 2.33
C THR A 105 1.79 -20.52 2.69
N VAL A 106 2.86 -19.73 2.48
CA VAL A 106 2.86 -18.29 2.82
C VAL A 106 1.80 -17.53 2.02
N PRO A 107 1.72 -17.63 0.68
CA PRO A 107 0.63 -17.01 -0.07
C PRO A 107 -0.76 -17.48 0.35
N ARG A 108 -0.94 -18.76 0.69
CA ARG A 108 -2.22 -19.27 1.15
C ARG A 108 -2.65 -18.60 2.46
N THR A 109 -1.75 -18.51 3.45
CA THR A 109 -2.05 -17.87 4.73
C THR A 109 -2.22 -16.36 4.57
N ASP A 110 -1.48 -15.74 3.65
CA ASP A 110 -1.64 -14.32 3.34
C ASP A 110 -3.02 -14.03 2.73
N ILE A 111 -3.50 -14.84 1.80
CA ILE A 111 -4.87 -14.70 1.25
C ILE A 111 -5.92 -14.87 2.34
N GLN A 112 -5.76 -15.83 3.27
CA GLN A 112 -6.69 -16.00 4.40
C GLN A 112 -6.72 -14.75 5.27
N TYR A 113 -5.55 -14.20 5.60
CA TYR A 113 -5.43 -12.96 6.35
C TYR A 113 -6.13 -11.79 5.63
N MET A 114 -5.97 -11.68 4.30
CA MET A 114 -6.64 -10.63 3.53
C MET A 114 -8.17 -10.79 3.49
N CYS A 115 -8.69 -12.01 3.46
CA CYS A 115 -10.12 -12.27 3.58
C CYS A 115 -10.69 -11.73 4.89
N GLU A 116 -9.96 -11.93 5.99
CA GLU A 116 -10.38 -11.54 7.33
C GLU A 116 -10.29 -10.03 7.56
N ASN A 117 -9.22 -9.38 7.07
CA ASN A 117 -8.89 -8.01 7.45
C ASN A 117 -9.17 -6.97 6.36
N TYR A 118 -9.18 -7.34 5.08
CA TYR A 118 -9.24 -6.38 3.97
C TYR A 118 -10.50 -6.51 3.11
N PHE A 119 -10.85 -7.71 2.65
CA PHE A 119 -11.81 -7.86 1.55
C PHE A 119 -13.25 -7.49 1.90
N ASN A 120 -13.59 -7.43 3.19
CA ASN A 120 -14.91 -7.00 3.66
C ASN A 120 -15.02 -5.49 3.84
N HIS A 121 -13.91 -4.74 3.76
CA HIS A 121 -13.94 -3.30 3.90
C HIS A 121 -14.78 -2.63 2.79
N PRO A 122 -15.66 -1.66 3.08
CA PRO A 122 -16.55 -1.03 2.09
C PRO A 122 -15.81 -0.31 0.95
N ASN A 123 -14.58 0.14 1.22
CA ASN A 123 -13.70 0.76 0.22
C ASN A 123 -12.82 -0.25 -0.53
N TYR A 124 -12.87 -1.55 -0.20
CA TYR A 124 -12.10 -2.52 -0.97
C TYR A 124 -12.62 -2.65 -2.40
N TYR A 125 -11.72 -2.60 -3.36
CA TYR A 125 -12.04 -2.64 -4.78
C TYR A 125 -12.43 -4.05 -5.21
N LYS A 126 -13.59 -4.15 -5.87
CA LYS A 126 -14.18 -5.41 -6.31
C LYS A 126 -14.62 -5.32 -7.76
N ILE A 127 -14.44 -6.41 -8.51
CA ILE A 127 -14.98 -6.60 -9.86
C ILE A 127 -15.95 -7.77 -9.78
N ASP A 128 -17.22 -7.53 -10.12
CA ASP A 128 -18.31 -8.51 -10.00
C ASP A 128 -18.40 -9.14 -8.60
N GLY A 129 -18.24 -8.31 -7.56
CA GLY A 129 -18.25 -8.75 -6.16
C GLY A 129 -16.97 -9.46 -5.69
N ARG A 130 -15.98 -9.69 -6.56
CA ARG A 130 -14.72 -10.37 -6.21
C ARG A 130 -13.62 -9.36 -5.87
N PRO A 131 -12.91 -9.52 -4.74
CA PRO A 131 -11.80 -8.65 -4.36
C PRO A 131 -10.68 -8.72 -5.40
N VAL A 132 -10.08 -7.56 -5.70
CA VAL A 132 -8.96 -7.45 -6.62
C VAL A 132 -7.63 -7.41 -5.85
N ILE A 133 -6.71 -8.27 -6.27
CA ILE A 133 -5.30 -8.25 -5.84
C ILE A 133 -4.45 -8.06 -7.08
N VAL A 134 -3.48 -7.15 -7.02
CA VAL A 134 -2.48 -6.95 -8.07
C VAL A 134 -1.21 -7.67 -7.64
N MET A 135 -0.72 -8.60 -8.47
CA MET A 135 0.48 -9.38 -8.17
C MET A 135 1.72 -8.65 -8.68
N TYR A 136 2.65 -8.29 -7.80
CA TYR A 136 3.97 -7.85 -8.22
C TYR A 136 4.70 -9.03 -8.87
N ILE A 137 5.26 -8.91 -10.08
CA ILE A 137 6.06 -9.96 -10.75
C ILE A 137 5.37 -11.34 -10.77
N SER A 138 4.42 -11.53 -11.69
CA SER A 138 3.62 -12.76 -11.78
C SER A 138 4.41 -14.04 -12.09
N ARG A 139 5.58 -13.96 -12.73
CA ARG A 139 6.46 -15.12 -13.02
C ARG A 139 6.97 -15.86 -11.77
N LYS A 140 6.72 -15.31 -10.58
CA LYS A 140 6.96 -15.99 -9.30
C LYS A 140 5.95 -17.10 -9.00
N LEU A 141 4.86 -17.18 -9.76
CA LEU A 141 3.80 -18.17 -9.62
C LEU A 141 3.98 -19.40 -10.53
N GLU A 142 5.01 -19.40 -11.37
CA GLU A 142 5.39 -20.51 -12.24
C GLU A 142 6.31 -21.49 -11.49
#